data_AF-A0A9R0ZJM9-F1
#
_entry.id   AF-A0A9R0ZJM9-F1
#
_cell.length_a   1.000
_cell.length_b   1.000
_cell.length_c   1.000
_cell.angle_alpha   90.00
_cell.angle_beta   90.00
_cell.angle_gamma   90.00
#
_symmetry.space_group_name_H-M   'P 1'
#
loop_
_entity.id
_entity.type
_entity.pdbx_description
1 polymer ?
#
loop_
_entity_poly.entity_id
_entity_poly.type
_entity_poly.pdbx_seq_one_letter_code
_entity_poly.pdbx_strand_id
1 'polypeptide(L)'
;MYPSLALQYMLSAFLPVIESFGFETDLRYHTQGQAFCVSVFDHWAIVPGDPLDKGIVLRPLEPAPIQHLAREFMVKTRRRKGMSEDVSINKFFDEAMMNELAQQTADIHLMM
;
A
#
# COMPACT_ATOMS: atom_id res chain seq x y z
N MET A 1 6.02 39.24 -32.30
CA MET A 1 5.11 39.27 -31.14
C MET A 1 5.52 38.12 -30.24
N TYR A 2 6.41 38.37 -29.28
CA TYR A 2 6.83 37.32 -28.34
C TYR A 2 5.64 37.00 -27.44
N PRO A 3 5.22 35.73 -27.32
CA PRO A 3 4.16 35.39 -26.39
C PRO A 3 4.65 35.75 -24.99
N SER A 4 3.81 36.49 -24.29
CA SER A 4 3.96 36.89 -22.90
C SER A 4 4.55 35.77 -22.06
N LEU A 5 5.52 36.10 -21.22
CA LEU A 5 6.03 35.29 -20.10
C LEU A 5 4.84 34.65 -19.36
N ALA A 6 4.48 33.42 -19.71
CA ALA A 6 3.54 32.65 -18.92
C ALA A 6 4.30 32.30 -17.63
N LEU A 7 3.93 32.95 -16.53
CA LEU A 7 4.40 32.59 -15.19
C LEU A 7 3.83 31.22 -14.84
N GLN A 8 4.54 30.17 -15.26
CA GLN A 8 4.22 28.78 -14.94
C GLN A 8 5.14 28.32 -13.82
N TYR A 9 4.54 27.76 -12.77
CA TYR A 9 5.27 27.16 -11.66
C TYR A 9 5.44 25.67 -11.92
N MET A 10 6.65 25.16 -11.73
CA MET A 10 6.93 23.73 -11.77
C MET A 10 6.86 23.17 -10.35
N LEU A 11 6.01 22.16 -10.16
CA LEU A 11 5.85 21.46 -8.88
C LEU A 11 6.22 19.99 -9.07
N SER A 12 7.00 19.46 -8.13
CA SER A 12 7.33 18.03 -8.06
C SER A 12 6.77 17.48 -6.75
N ALA A 13 6.06 16.37 -6.83
CA ALA A 13 5.42 15.73 -5.69
C ALA A 13 5.41 14.21 -5.88
N PHE A 14 5.29 13.48 -4.77
CA PHE A 14 5.08 12.05 -4.76
C PHE A 14 3.61 11.73 -4.56
N LEU A 15 3.10 10.76 -5.32
CA LEU A 15 1.72 10.29 -5.25
C LEU A 15 1.75 8.75 -5.27
N PRO A 16 1.13 8.06 -4.29
CA PRO A 16 1.02 6.61 -4.35
C PRO A 16 0.33 6.17 -5.64
N VAL A 17 0.91 5.20 -6.35
CA VAL A 17 0.38 4.74 -7.66
C VAL A 17 -1.07 4.24 -7.55
N ILE A 18 -1.47 3.68 -6.41
CA ILE A 18 -2.84 3.21 -6.21
C ILE A 18 -3.86 4.35 -6.09
N GLU A 19 -3.41 5.57 -5.79
CA GLU A 19 -4.23 6.78 -5.68
C GLU A 19 -4.10 7.71 -6.90
N SER A 20 -3.28 7.34 -7.90
CA SER A 20 -3.01 8.20 -9.07
C SER A 20 -4.02 8.07 -10.21
N PHE A 21 -4.87 7.03 -10.18
CA PHE A 21 -5.86 6.80 -11.24
C PHE A 21 -6.89 7.93 -11.27
N GLY A 22 -6.90 8.70 -12.36
CA GLY A 22 -7.80 9.85 -12.54
C GLY A 22 -7.24 11.19 -12.08
N PHE A 23 -6.12 11.22 -11.35
CA PHE A 23 -5.55 12.44 -10.77
C PHE A 23 -5.27 13.53 -11.81
N GLU A 24 -4.71 13.17 -12.96
CA GLU A 24 -4.38 14.14 -14.02
C GLU A 24 -5.63 14.80 -14.62
N THR A 25 -6.69 14.01 -14.80
CA THR A 25 -7.98 14.48 -15.32
C THR A 25 -8.65 15.39 -14.30
N ASP A 26 -8.65 15.01 -13.02
CA ASP A 26 -9.17 15.82 -11.93
C ASP A 26 -8.40 17.13 -11.80
N LEU A 27 -7.07 17.11 -11.91
CA LEU A 27 -6.23 18.32 -11.87
C LEU A 27 -6.62 19.30 -12.98
N ARG A 28 -6.78 18.82 -14.22
CA ARG A 28 -7.21 19.66 -15.35
C ARG A 28 -8.61 20.21 -15.13
N TYR A 29 -9.53 19.38 -14.66
CA TYR A 29 -10.91 19.79 -14.42
C TYR A 29 -11.00 20.90 -13.35
N HIS A 30 -10.37 20.69 -12.20
CA HIS A 30 -10.40 21.64 -11.08
C HIS A 30 -9.63 22.94 -11.36
N THR A 31 -8.67 22.91 -12.30
CA THR A 31 -7.91 24.10 -12.70
C THR A 31 -8.39 24.72 -14.01
N GLN A 32 -9.52 24.28 -14.56
CA GLN A 32 -10.06 24.77 -15.84
C GLN A 32 -9.03 24.69 -16.99
N GLY A 33 -8.20 23.64 -16.98
CA GLY A 33 -7.15 23.40 -17.97
C GLY A 33 -5.88 24.25 -17.78
N GLN A 34 -5.75 25.01 -16.69
CA GLN A 34 -4.56 25.82 -16.43
C GLN A 34 -3.36 25.02 -15.91
N ALA A 35 -3.59 23.86 -15.29
CA ALA A 35 -2.55 22.96 -14.83
C ALA A 35 -2.63 21.59 -15.53
N PHE A 36 -1.47 20.96 -15.67
CA PHE A 36 -1.32 19.57 -16.10
C PHE A 36 -0.19 18.93 -15.30
N CYS A 37 -0.17 17.60 -15.21
CA CYS A 37 0.94 16.87 -14.61
C CYS A 37 1.40 15.74 -15.54
N VAL A 38 2.66 15.34 -15.37
CA VAL A 38 3.22 14.12 -15.95
C VAL A 38 3.63 13.23 -14.79
N SER A 39 3.33 11.93 -14.88
CA SER A 39 3.67 10.95 -13.85
C SER A 39 4.75 9.99 -14.37
N VAL A 40 5.78 9.78 -13.57
CA VAL A 40 6.87 8.83 -13.82
C VAL A 40 7.04 7.99 -12.56
N PHE A 41 7.40 6.71 -12.72
CA PHE A 41 7.71 5.85 -11.59
C PHE A 41 9.09 6.22 -11.01
N ASP A 42 9.15 6.40 -9.68
CA ASP A 42 10.36 6.85 -8.97
C ASP A 42 10.85 5.81 -7.95
N HIS A 43 10.03 5.44 -6.95
CA HIS A 43 10.46 4.57 -5.85
C HIS A 43 9.35 3.65 -5.31
N TRP A 44 9.75 2.77 -4.40
CA TRP A 44 8.87 1.92 -3.59
C TRP A 44 8.77 2.49 -2.17
N ALA A 45 7.57 2.46 -1.59
CA ALA A 45 7.32 2.84 -0.21
C ALA A 45 6.59 1.72 0.54
N ILE A 46 6.77 1.65 1.86
CA ILE A 46 6.10 0.67 2.71
C ILE A 46 4.63 1.09 2.85
N VAL A 47 3.71 0.15 2.61
CA VAL A 47 2.28 0.38 2.86
C VAL A 47 2.04 0.40 4.37
N PRO A 48 1.34 1.40 4.92
CA PRO A 48 1.06 1.46 6.34
C PRO A 48 0.20 0.26 6.83
N GLY A 49 0.53 -0.23 8.02
CA GLY A 49 -0.18 -1.33 8.67
C GLY A 49 0.57 -2.66 8.67
N ASP A 50 0.05 -3.61 9.45
CA ASP A 50 0.52 -5.00 9.44
C ASP A 50 -0.34 -5.85 8.47
N PRO A 51 0.24 -6.46 7.42
CA PRO A 51 -0.50 -7.34 6.53
C PRO A 51 -0.98 -8.65 7.22
N LEU A 52 -0.34 -9.06 8.31
CA LEU A 52 -0.62 -10.30 9.02
C LEU A 52 -1.62 -10.14 10.18
N ASP A 53 -1.97 -8.92 10.56
CA ASP A 53 -2.95 -8.67 11.62
C ASP A 53 -4.34 -9.18 11.22
N LYS A 54 -4.78 -10.24 11.92
CA LYS A 54 -6.08 -10.88 11.72
C LYS A 54 -7.21 -10.22 12.51
N GLY A 55 -6.89 -9.33 13.45
CA GLY A 55 -7.88 -8.55 14.20
C GLY A 55 -8.58 -7.50 13.34
N ILE A 56 -7.97 -7.13 12.20
CA ILE A 56 -8.52 -6.16 11.26
C ILE A 56 -9.68 -6.78 10.46
N VAL A 57 -10.89 -6.27 10.69
CA VAL A 57 -12.08 -6.63 9.93
C VAL A 57 -12.22 -5.70 8.72
N LEU A 58 -12.03 -6.27 7.52
CA LEU A 58 -12.21 -5.55 6.25
C LEU A 58 -13.67 -5.60 5.81
N ARG A 59 -14.27 -4.43 5.57
CA ARG A 59 -15.65 -4.31 5.10
C ARG A 59 -15.71 -4.31 3.57
N PRO A 60 -16.61 -5.10 2.95
CA PRO A 60 -16.80 -5.05 1.50
C PRO A 60 -17.28 -3.67 1.05
N LEU A 61 -16.80 -3.23 -0.12
CA LEU A 61 -17.21 -1.98 -0.79
C LEU A 61 -16.92 -0.68 -0.01
N GLU A 62 -16.19 -0.75 1.10
CA GLU A 62 -15.71 0.40 1.85
C GLU A 62 -14.17 0.43 1.78
N PRO A 63 -13.55 1.61 1.55
CA PRO A 63 -12.10 1.74 1.64
C PRO A 63 -11.65 1.55 3.09
N ALA A 64 -10.55 0.81 3.30
CA ALA A 64 -10.03 0.63 4.65
C ALA A 64 -9.33 1.92 5.14
N PRO A 65 -9.27 2.14 6.47
CA PRO A 65 -8.42 3.16 7.05
C PRO A 65 -6.95 2.96 6.65
N ILE A 66 -6.17 4.05 6.62
CA ILE A 66 -4.75 4.04 6.19
C ILE A 66 -3.93 2.98 6.91
N GLN A 67 -4.12 2.82 8.23
CA GLN A 67 -3.40 1.85 9.05
C GLN A 67 -3.72 0.38 8.71
N HIS A 68 -4.77 0.12 7.95
CA HIS A 68 -5.23 -1.23 7.59
C HIS A 68 -4.96 -1.56 6.11
N LEU A 69 -4.36 -0.64 5.34
CA LEU A 69 -4.13 -0.80 3.91
C LEU A 69 -3.25 -2.00 3.59
N ALA A 70 -2.21 -2.27 4.39
CA ALA A 70 -1.33 -3.43 4.18
C ALA A 70 -2.14 -4.76 4.20
N ARG A 71 -3.02 -4.91 5.18
CA ARG A 71 -3.92 -6.07 5.31
C ARG A 71 -4.89 -6.14 4.14
N GLU A 72 -5.49 -5.02 3.77
CA GLU A 72 -6.44 -4.93 2.67
C GLU A 72 -5.81 -5.36 1.34
N PHE A 73 -4.64 -4.80 1.00
CA PHE A 73 -3.94 -5.12 -0.24
C PHE A 73 -3.52 -6.58 -0.30
N MET A 74 -3.03 -7.13 0.81
CA MET A 74 -2.64 -8.53 0.91
C MET A 74 -3.84 -9.44 0.64
N VAL A 75 -4.94 -9.26 1.38
CA VAL A 75 -6.15 -10.09 1.27
C VAL A 75 -6.75 -10.02 -0.13
N LYS A 76 -6.95 -8.80 -0.67
CA LYS A 76 -7.54 -8.62 -2.01
C LYS A 76 -6.67 -9.24 -3.10
N THR A 77 -5.35 -9.09 -3.01
CA THR A 77 -4.41 -9.69 -3.98
C THR A 77 -4.44 -11.21 -3.92
N ARG A 78 -4.48 -11.80 -2.73
CA ARG A 78 -4.53 -13.26 -2.54
C ARG A 78 -5.84 -13.86 -3.06
N ARG A 79 -6.98 -13.25 -2.73
CA ARG A 79 -8.30 -13.63 -3.26
C ARG A 79 -8.31 -13.64 -4.79
N ARG A 80 -7.80 -12.57 -5.42
CA ARG A 80 -7.69 -12.46 -6.88
C ARG A 80 -6.83 -13.56 -7.50
N LYS A 81 -5.80 -14.02 -6.77
CA LYS A 81 -4.89 -15.09 -7.22
C LYS A 81 -5.37 -16.50 -6.82
N GLY A 82 -6.56 -16.64 -6.22
CA GLY A 82 -7.09 -17.94 -5.79
C GLY A 82 -6.37 -18.53 -4.57
N MET A 83 -5.67 -17.71 -3.79
CA MET A 83 -4.97 -18.13 -2.59
C MET A 83 -5.83 -17.90 -1.34
N SER A 84 -5.65 -18.74 -0.31
CA SER A 84 -6.26 -18.53 1.01
C SER A 84 -5.81 -17.19 1.61
N GLU A 85 -6.72 -16.48 2.28
CA GLU A 85 -6.43 -15.22 2.96
C GLU A 85 -5.44 -15.38 4.10
N ASP A 86 -5.49 -16.53 4.77
CA ASP A 86 -4.56 -16.87 5.83
C ASP A 86 -3.19 -17.23 5.25
N VAL A 87 -2.20 -16.43 5.61
CA VAL A 87 -0.79 -16.73 5.42
C VAL A 87 -0.38 -17.63 6.58
N SER A 88 -0.43 -18.94 6.37
CA SER A 88 0.04 -19.93 7.33
C SER A 88 1.46 -20.35 6.99
N ILE A 89 2.34 -20.20 7.98
CA ILE A 89 3.75 -20.61 7.91
C ILE A 89 3.87 -22.16 7.96
N ASN A 90 2.89 -22.84 8.57
CA ASN A 90 2.87 -24.30 8.75
C ASN A 90 2.91 -25.09 7.43
N LYS A 91 2.62 -24.45 6.31
CA LYS A 91 2.73 -25.07 4.98
C LYS A 91 4.17 -25.19 4.47
N PHE A 92 5.10 -24.48 5.09
CA PHE A 92 6.47 -24.31 4.59
C PHE A 92 7.53 -24.87 5.54
N PHE A 93 7.19 -25.09 6.81
CA PHE A 93 8.14 -25.54 7.82
C PHE A 93 7.66 -26.83 8.50
N ASP A 94 8.63 -27.71 8.75
CA ASP A 94 8.41 -28.94 9.48
C ASP A 94 8.16 -28.67 10.97
N GLU A 95 7.48 -29.60 11.62
CA GLU A 95 7.02 -29.47 13.02
C GLU A 95 8.18 -29.21 13.99
N ALA A 96 9.33 -29.86 13.80
CA ALA A 96 10.52 -29.66 14.62
C ALA A 96 11.02 -28.21 14.58
N MET A 97 11.08 -27.61 13.40
CA MET A 97 11.58 -26.24 13.23
C MET A 97 10.59 -25.19 13.78
N MET A 98 9.29 -25.48 13.70
CA MET A 98 8.25 -24.62 14.29
C MET A 98 8.36 -24.55 15.81
N ASN A 99 8.65 -25.67 16.46
CA ASN A 99 8.83 -25.73 17.91
C ASN A 99 10.06 -24.94 18.36
N GLU A 100 11.16 -25.00 17.61
CA GLU A 100 12.37 -24.22 17.91
C GLU A 100 12.12 -22.70 17.81
N LEU A 101 11.43 -22.25 16.75
CA LEU A 101 11.08 -20.84 16.58
C LEU A 101 10.15 -20.34 17.70
N ALA A 102 9.19 -21.17 18.11
CA ALA A 102 8.30 -20.86 19.22
C ALA A 102 9.08 -20.69 20.54
N GLN A 103 10.04 -21.59 20.80
CA GLN A 103 10.91 -21.51 21.97
C GLN A 103 11.76 -20.23 21.95
N GLN A 104 12.42 -19.92 20.82
CA GLN A 104 13.22 -18.70 20.68
C GLN A 104 12.41 -17.43 20.91
N THR A 105 11.16 -17.41 20.43
CA THR A 105 10.25 -16.27 20.64
C THR A 105 9.90 -16.10 22.11
N ALA A 106 9.63 -17.20 22.83
CA ALA A 106 9.34 -17.19 24.26
C ALA A 106 10.56 -16.71 25.08
N ASP A 107 11.77 -17.16 24.70
CA ASP A 107 13.01 -16.76 25.36
C ASP A 107 13.29 -15.25 25.16
N ILE A 108 13.09 -14.72 23.95
CA ILE A 108 13.20 -13.28 23.68
C ILE A 108 12.22 -12.48 24.54
N HIS A 109 10.98 -12.95 24.68
CA HIS A 109 9.97 -12.27 25.48
C HIS A 109 10.31 -12.24 26.98
N LEU A 110 10.99 -13.28 27.49
CA LEU A 110 11.47 -13.34 28.87
C LEU A 110 12.68 -12.43 29.15
N MET A 111 13.42 -12.04 28.10
CA MET A 111 14.59 -11.17 28.22
C MET A 111 14.27 -9.67 28.10
N MET A 112 13.06 -9.31 27.67
CA MET A 112 12.55 -7.92 27.64
C MET A 112 11.74 -7.60 28.89
#